data_AF-A0A814VI18-F1
#
_entry.id   AF-A0A814VI18-F1
#
_cell.length_a   1.000
_cell.length_b   1.000
_cell.length_c   1.000
_cell.angle_alpha   90.00
_cell.angle_beta   90.00
_cell.angle_gamma   90.00
#
_symmetry.space_group_name_H-M   'P 1'
#
loop_
_entity.id
_entity.type
_entity.pdbx_description
1 polymer ?
#
loop_
_entity_poly.entity_id
_entity_poly.type
_entity_poly.pdbx_seq_one_letter_code
_entity_poly.pdbx_strand_id
1 'polypeptide(L)' 'MSERKTLALEDKISLIKDNQNDEKSTRDLAIDYGISKSSAANIIRRKQEYLSDYASNCNKGIKRKHK' A
#
# COMPACT_ATOMS: atom_id res chain seq x y z
N MET A 1 12.31 11.70 -17.23
CA MET A 1 11.06 10.96 -16.96
C MET A 1 11.12 10.48 -15.52
N SER A 2 10.18 10.86 -14.66
CA SER A 2 10.15 10.33 -13.28
C SER A 2 9.67 8.88 -13.34
N GLU A 3 10.56 7.94 -13.03
CA GLU A 3 10.22 6.52 -12.99
C GLU A 3 9.16 6.29 -11.91
N ARG A 4 7.98 5.82 -12.33
CA ARG A 4 6.89 5.53 -11.40
C ARG A 4 7.20 4.24 -10.65
N LYS A 5 7.83 4.36 -9.48
CA LYS A 5 8.02 3.25 -8.56
C LYS A 5 6.66 2.71 -8.13
N THR A 6 6.38 1.46 -8.50
CA THR A 6 5.17 0.76 -8.11
C THR A 6 5.46 -0.04 -6.85
N LEU A 7 4.76 0.25 -5.75
CA LEU A 7 4.88 -0.50 -4.51
C LEU A 7 4.06 -1.80 -4.56
N ALA A 8 4.57 -2.84 -3.91
CA ALA A 8 3.82 -4.07 -3.68
C ALA A 8 2.61 -3.81 -2.75
N LEU A 9 1.66 -4.75 -2.70
CA LEU A 9 0.51 -4.63 -1.81
C LEU A 9 0.95 -4.56 -0.34
N GLU A 10 1.91 -5.40 0.06
CA GLU A 10 2.48 -5.41 1.42
C GLU A 10 3.09 -4.06 1.80
N ASP A 11 3.92 -3.49 0.94
CA ASP A 11 4.54 -2.18 1.18
C ASP A 11 3.49 -1.06 1.34
N LYS A 12 2.39 -1.12 0.58
CA LYS A 12 1.28 -0.15 0.73
C LYS A 12 0.61 -0.29 2.08
N ILE A 13 0.48 -1.51 2.60
CA ILE A 13 -0.11 -1.78 3.92
C ILE A 13 0.82 -1.30 5.03
N SER A 14 2.12 -1.54 4.91
CA SER A 14 3.12 -1.00 5.84
C SER A 14 3.06 0.53 5.87
N LEU A 15 3.02 1.19 4.71
CA LEU A 15 2.86 2.65 4.62
C LEU A 15 1.59 3.15 5.32
N ILE A 16 0.46 2.45 5.14
CA ILE A 16 -0.79 2.80 5.82
C ILE A 16 -0.67 2.65 7.34
N LYS A 17 -0.01 1.59 7.81
CA LYS A 17 0.20 1.34 9.25
C LYS A 17 1.12 2.39 9.85
N ASP A 18 2.23 2.72 9.19
CA ASP A 18 3.17 3.76 9.65
C ASP A 18 2.49 5.12 9.75
N ASN A 19 1.63 5.45 8.78
CA ASN A 19 0.81 6.68 8.82
C ASN A 19 -0.18 6.69 10.01
N GLN A 20 -0.66 5.53 10.46
CA GLN A 20 -1.61 5.43 11.57
C GLN A 20 -0.95 5.35 12.94
N ASN A 21 0.23 4.73 13.04
CA ASN A 21 0.90 4.47 14.31
C ASN A 21 1.93 5.54 14.67
N ASP A 22 2.73 6.00 13.70
CA ASP A 22 3.86 6.90 13.94
C ASP A 22 3.52 8.38 13.68
N GLU A 23 2.27 8.70 13.33
CA GLU A 23 1.81 10.03 12.90
C GLU A 23 2.71 10.70 11.83
N LYS A 24 3.45 9.89 11.06
CA LYS A 24 4.36 10.39 10.03
C LYS A 24 3.60 11.17 8.96
N SER A 25 4.18 12.28 8.52
CA SER A 25 3.60 13.05 7.42
C SER A 25 3.66 12.25 6.12
N THR A 26 2.70 12.49 5.23
CA THR A 26 2.72 11.95 3.86
C THR A 26 4.01 12.29 3.11
N ARG A 27 4.69 13.39 3.46
CA ARG A 27 5.99 13.74 2.89
C ARG A 27 7.09 12.79 3.36
N ASP A 28 7.12 12.46 4.64
CA ASP A 28 8.15 11.60 5.22
C ASP A 28 7.96 10.16 4.71
N LEU A 29 6.71 9.68 4.65
CA LEU A 29 6.37 8.39 4.06
C LEU A 29 6.76 8.29 2.57
N ALA A 30 6.65 9.40 1.83
CA ALA A 30 7.07 9.41 0.44
C ALA A 30 8.60 9.24 0.29
N ILE A 31 9.37 9.83 1.20
CA ILE A 31 10.84 9.71 1.25
C ILE A 31 11.21 8.27 1.67
N ASP A 32 10.65 7.78 2.77
CA ASP A 32 10.93 6.46 3.34
C ASP A 32 10.69 5.33 2.32
N TYR A 33 9.58 5.41 1.58
CA TYR A 33 9.21 4.40 0.58
C TYR A 33 9.74 4.71 -0.83
N GLY A 34 10.41 5.85 -1.02
CA GLY A 34 10.96 6.30 -2.30
C GLY A 34 9.90 6.49 -3.40
N ILE A 35 8.73 7.01 -3.03
CA ILE A 35 7.62 7.29 -3.94
C ILE A 35 7.30 8.77 -4.01
N SER A 36 6.49 9.17 -4.98
CA SER A 36 6.00 10.55 -5.04
C SER A 36 5.03 10.86 -3.90
N LYS A 37 5.00 12.12 -3.44
CA LYS A 37 4.05 12.58 -2.42
C LYS A 37 2.59 12.32 -2.82
N SER A 38 2.26 12.49 -4.10
CA SER A 38 0.90 12.23 -4.61
C SER A 38 0.57 10.73 -4.59
N SER A 39 1.54 9.86 -4.88
CA SER A 39 1.38 8.41 -4.72
C SER A 39 1.12 8.03 -3.26
N ALA A 40 1.91 8.55 -2.32
CA ALA A 40 1.71 8.28 -0.88
C ALA A 40 0.32 8.75 -0.42
N ALA A 41 -0.07 9.97 -0.79
CA ALA A 41 -1.39 10.53 -0.46
C ALA A 41 -2.53 9.67 -1.03
N ASN A 42 -2.41 9.20 -2.27
CA ASN A 42 -3.43 8.36 -2.88
C ASN A 42 -3.51 6.98 -2.22
N ILE A 43 -2.39 6.41 -1.78
CA ILE A 43 -2.36 5.16 -1.02
C ILE A 43 -3.11 5.30 0.30
N ILE A 44 -2.82 6.37 1.05
CA ILE A 44 -3.49 6.67 2.34
C ILE A 44 -4.99 6.91 2.12
N ARG A 45 -5.37 7.65 1.07
CA ARG A 45 -6.79 7.92 0.74
C ARG A 45 -7.55 6.63 0.43
N ARG A 46 -6.92 5.69 -0.27
CA ARG A 46 -7.51 4.38 -0.65
C ARG A 46 -7.18 3.28 0.36
N LYS A 47 -6.80 3.61 1.59
CA LYS A 47 -6.36 2.64 2.61
C LYS A 47 -7.34 1.49 2.84
N GLN A 48 -8.63 1.77 2.81
CA GLN A 48 -9.67 0.77 3.04
C GLN A 48 -9.68 -0.31 1.96
N GLU A 49 -9.47 0.09 0.69
CA GLU A 49 -9.40 -0.83 -0.44
C GLU A 49 -8.18 -1.75 -0.29
N TYR A 50 -7.00 -1.18 0.00
CA TYR A 50 -5.79 -1.98 0.17
C TYR A 50 -5.88 -2.94 1.36
N LEU A 51 -6.44 -2.51 2.49
CA LEU A 51 -6.64 -3.38 3.66
C LEU A 51 -7.62 -4.51 3.35
N SER A 52 -8.71 -4.23 2.62
CA SER A 52 -9.67 -5.24 2.18
C SER A 52 -9.05 -6.22 1.18
N ASP A 53 -8.28 -5.72 0.22
CA ASP A 53 -7.55 -6.53 -0.76
C ASP A 53 -6.52 -7.43 -0.07
N TYR A 54 -5.76 -6.89 0.90
CA TYR A 54 -4.79 -7.65 1.67
C TYR A 54 -5.47 -8.77 2.46
N ALA A 55 -6.53 -8.46 3.21
CA ALA A 55 -7.31 -9.44 3.95
C ALA A 55 -7.92 -10.53 3.05
N SER A 56 -8.41 -10.14 1.86
CA SER A 56 -8.98 -11.07 0.88
C SER A 56 -7.91 -11.89 0.15
N ASN A 57 -6.70 -11.36 -0.01
CA ASN A 57 -5.57 -12.02 -0.66
C ASN A 57 -4.94 -13.10 0.22
N CYS A 58 -5.00 -12.96 1.56
CA CYS A 58 -4.61 -14.00 2.51
C CYS A 58 -5.36 -15.34 2.27
N ASN A 59 -6.50 -15.32 1.57
CA ASN A 59 -7.33 -16.49 1.31
C ASN A 59 -7.13 -17.13 -0.09
N LYS A 60 -6.19 -16.63 -0.91
CA LYS A 60 -5.96 -17.13 -2.29
C LYS A 60 -4.91 -18.26 -2.40
N GLY A 61 -4.51 -18.87 -1.29
CA GLY A 61 -3.85 -20.19 -1.29
C GLY A 61 -4.75 -21.31 -1.83
N ILE A 62 -6.05 -21.06 -2.00
CA ILE A 62 -6.97 -21.96 -2.67
C ILE A 62 -6.73 -21.83 -4.18
N LYS A 63 -5.94 -22.75 -4.76
CA LYS A 63 -5.91 -22.96 -6.21
C LYS A 63 -7.37 -23.12 -6.67
N ARG A 64 -7.88 -22.23 -7.53
CA ARG A 64 -9.18 -22.45 -8.17
C ARG A 64 -9.12 -23.83 -8.83
N LYS A 65 -9.91 -24.79 -8.37
CA LYS A 65 -10.09 -26.04 -9.12
C LYS A 65 -10.80 -25.64 -10.40
N HIS A 66 -10.08 -25.69 -11.52
CA HIS A 66 -10.71 -25.65 -12.83
C HIS A 66 -11.57 -26.92 -12.92
N LYS A 67 -12.89 -26.75 -13.05
CA LYS A 67 -13.80 -27.83 -13.43
C LYS A 67 -13.93 -27.84 -14.94
#